data_AF-A0A1H3D4R6-F1
#
_entry.id   AF-A0A1H3D4R6-F1
#
_cell.length_a   1.000
_cell.length_b   1.000
_cell.length_c   1.000
_cell.angle_alpha   90.00
_cell.angle_beta   90.00
_cell.angle_gamma   90.00
#
_symmetry.space_group_name_H-M   'P 1'
#
loop_
_entity.id
_entity.type
_entity.pdbx_description
1 polymer ?
#
loop_
_entity_poly.entity_id
_entity_poly.type
_entity_poly.pdbx_seq_one_letter_code
_entity_poly.pdbx_strand_id
1 'polypeptide(L)' 'MSVVKRQRTCAVCGAPFADGEQAELEPLIDGVIRYLAVHPGHSTWRRSYEEELPKAS' A
#
# COMPACT_ATOMS: atom_id res chain seq x y z
N MET A 1 -11.16 -17.38 17.19
CA MET A 1 -10.43 -16.13 16.89
C MET A 1 -9.52 -16.39 15.69
N SER A 2 -9.88 -15.90 14.50
CA SER A 2 -9.01 -16.04 13.33
C SER A 2 -7.85 -15.06 13.48
N VAL A 3 -6.64 -15.59 13.71
CA VAL A 3 -5.43 -14.79 13.71
C VAL A 3 -5.15 -14.43 12.26
N VAL A 4 -5.75 -13.34 11.78
CA VAL A 4 -5.32 -12.71 10.53
C VAL A 4 -3.86 -12.35 10.75
N LYS A 5 -2.94 -13.09 10.13
CA LYS A 5 -1.51 -12.75 10.15
C LYS A 5 -1.38 -11.39 9.48
N ARG A 6 -1.38 -10.32 10.29
CA ARG A 6 -1.15 -8.96 9.81
C ARG A 6 0.25 -8.92 9.21
N GLN A 7 0.35 -8.40 8.00
CA GLN A 7 1.62 -8.12 7.37
C GLN A 7 2.46 -7.24 8.32
N ARG A 8 3.66 -7.70 8.68
CA ARG A 8 4.56 -7.02 9.64
C ARG A 8 5.64 -6.18 8.99
N THR A 9 5.69 -6.19 7.67
CA THR A 9 6.71 -5.51 6.87
C THR A 9 6.06 -4.67 5.79
N CYS A 10 6.63 -3.51 5.50
CA CYS A 10 6.18 -2.64 4.43
C CYS A 10 6.32 -3.36 3.08
N ALA A 11 5.24 -3.38 2.28
CA ALA A 11 5.25 -4.00 0.96
C ALA A 11 6.23 -3.33 -0.04
N VAL A 12 6.59 -2.06 0.20
CA VAL A 12 7.45 -1.26 -0.67
C VAL A 12 8.94 -1.47 -0.36
N CYS A 13 9.35 -1.29 0.90
CA CYS A 13 10.76 -1.36 1.28
C CYS A 13 11.18 -2.66 1.98
N GLY A 14 10.22 -3.51 2.36
CA GLY A 14 10.47 -4.77 3.07
C GLY A 14 10.87 -4.63 4.54
N ALA A 15 11.09 -3.40 5.04
CA ALA A 15 11.43 -3.15 6.43
C ALA A 15 10.24 -3.42 7.36
N PRO A 16 10.48 -3.87 8.61
CA PRO A 16 9.43 -4.11 9.59
C PRO A 16 8.78 -2.79 10.04
N PHE A 17 7.49 -2.84 10.35
CA PHE A 17 6.82 -1.78 11.09
C PHE A 17 7.31 -1.77 12.53
N ALA A 18 7.50 -0.59 13.11
CA ALA A 18 7.79 -0.47 14.53
C ALA A 18 6.57 -0.84 15.39
N ASP A 19 6.81 -1.23 16.63
CA ASP A 19 5.74 -1.56 17.57
C ASP A 19 4.88 -0.31 17.84
N GLY A 20 3.59 -0.40 17.49
CA GLY A 20 2.64 0.71 17.61
C GLY A 20 2.62 1.66 16.41
N GLU A 21 3.45 1.42 15.39
CA GLU A 21 3.38 2.16 14.13
C GLU A 21 2.09 1.82 13.36
N GLN A 22 1.39 2.87 12.90
CA GLN A 22 0.21 2.70 12.08
C GLN A 22 0.62 2.54 10.62
N ALA A 23 0.44 1.33 10.08
CA ALA A 23 0.59 1.09 8.65
C ALA A 23 -0.56 1.73 7.87
N GLU A 24 -0.25 2.32 6.72
CA GLU A 24 -1.23 2.68 5.71
C GLU A 24 -1.60 1.41 4.89
N LEU A 25 -2.81 1.39 4.34
CA LEU A 25 -3.29 0.28 3.52
C LEU A 25 -3.41 0.73 2.07
N GLU A 26 -2.73 0.02 1.17
CA GLU A 26 -2.79 0.28 -0.25
C GLU A 26 -3.46 -0.88 -1.00
N PRO A 27 -4.42 -0.60 -1.91
CA PRO A 27 -5.04 -1.64 -2.72
C PRO A 27 -4.07 -2.16 -3.78
N LEU A 28 -3.91 -3.48 -3.84
CA LEU A 28 -3.28 -4.20 -4.93
C LEU A 28 -4.36 -4.92 -5.73
N ILE A 29 -4.43 -4.64 -7.03
CA ILE A 29 -5.37 -5.26 -7.95
C ILE A 29 -4.60 -6.25 -8.83
N ASP A 30 -4.73 -7.54 -8.55
CA ASP A 30 -4.03 -8.63 -9.26
C ASP A 30 -5.02 -9.65 -9.85
N GLY A 31 -6.16 -9.17 -10.37
CA GLY A 31 -7.31 -10.00 -10.72
C GLY A 31 -8.24 -10.29 -9.53
N VAL A 32 -7.79 -9.97 -8.31
CA VAL A 32 -8.60 -9.82 -7.10
C VAL A 32 -8.13 -8.56 -6.35
N ILE A 33 -8.97 -8.00 -5.46
CA ILE A 33 -8.60 -6.86 -4.62
C ILE A 33 -7.94 -7.38 -3.35
N ARG A 34 -6.69 -6.99 -3.11
CA ARG A 34 -5.95 -7.23 -1.87
C ARG A 34 -5.51 -5.92 -1.25
N TYR A 35 -5.20 -5.93 0.03
CA TYR A 35 -4.67 -4.77 0.74
C TYR A 35 -3.27 -5.05 1.27
N LEU A 36 -2.33 -4.18 0.93
CA LEU A 36 -0.94 -4.22 1.36
C LEU A 36 -0.71 -3.20 2.47
N ALA A 37 0.03 -3.58 3.50
CA ALA A 37 0.52 -2.65 4.50
C ALA A 37 1.76 -1.91 3.99
N VAL A 38 1.76 -0.59 4.06
CA VAL A 38 2.88 0.29 3.67
C VAL A 38 3.20 1.31 4.78
N HIS A 39 4.44 1.79 4.83
CA HIS A 39 4.78 2.91 5.71
C HIS A 39 4.11 4.19 5.21
N PRO A 40 3.83 5.16 6.10
CA PRO A 40 3.40 6.48 5.68
C PRO A 40 4.34 7.08 4.63
N GLY A 41 3.79 7.45 3.47
CA GLY A 41 4.54 8.02 2.35
C GLY A 41 5.24 7.00 1.44
N HIS A 42 5.13 5.70 1.70
CA HIS A 42 5.51 4.66 0.76
C HIS A 42 4.29 4.27 -0.09
N SER A 43 4.51 4.06 -1.38
CA SER A 43 3.47 3.56 -2.27
C SER A 43 4.04 2.51 -3.23
N THR A 44 3.26 1.46 -3.51
CA THR A 44 3.59 0.48 -4.56
C THR A 44 3.17 0.98 -5.95
N TRP A 45 2.34 2.03 -6.00
CA TRP A 45 2.08 2.75 -7.24
C TRP A 45 3.35 3.50 -7.68
N ARG A 46 3.84 3.19 -8.87
CA ARG A 46 4.79 4.07 -9.56
C ARG A 46 4.05 5.39 -9.82
N ARG A 47 4.65 6.54 -9.48
CA ARG A 47 4.17 7.91 -9.85
C ARG A 47 4.14 8.11 -11.37
N SER A 48 3.35 7.33 -12.11
CA SER A 48 3.18 7.45 -13.56
C SER A 48 1.74 7.78 -13.96
N TYR A 49 0.96 8.38 -13.05
CA TYR A 49 -0.40 8.86 -13.35
C TYR A 49 -0.59 10.34 -13.02
N GLU A 50 0.47 11.15 -13.15
CA GLU A 50 0.35 12.61 -13.15
C GLU A 50 0.30 13.23 -14.57
N GLU A 51 0.12 12.45 -15.63
CA GLU A 51 0.11 13.00 -17.01
C GLU A 51 -1.09 12.64 -17.90
N GLU A 52 -2.15 11.99 -17.41
CA GLU A 52 -3.31 11.67 -18.27
C GLU A 52 -4.69 11.86 -17.62
N LEU A 53 -4.86 12.85 -16.75
CA LEU A 53 -6.19 13.44 -16.60
C LEU A 53 -6.35 14.48 -17.72
N PRO A 54 -7.13 14.24 -18.78
CA PRO A 54 -7.49 15.32 -19.69
C PRO A 54 -8.21 16.37 -18.85
N LYS A 55 -7.65 17.58 -18.81
CA LYS A 55 -8.35 18.74 -18.28
C LYS A 55 -9.70 18.78 -19.01
N ALA A 56 -10.78 18.55 -18.28
CA ALA A 56 -12.13 18.77 -18.80
C ALA A 56 -12.16 20.20 -19.37
N SER A 57 -12.32 20.28 -20.69
CA SER A 57 -12.60 21.53 -21.41
C SER A 57 -14.07 21.88 -21.28
#